data_AF-A0A7S1PKX0-F1
#
_entry.id   AF-A0A7S1PKX0-F1
#
_cell.length_a   1.000
_cell.length_b   1.000
_cell.length_c   1.000
_cell.angle_alpha   90.00
_cell.angle_beta   90.00
_cell.angle_gamma   90.00
#
_symmetry.space_group_name_H-M   'P 1'
#
loop_
_entity.id
_entity.type
_entity.pdbx_description
1 polymer ?
#
loop_
_entity_poly.entity_id
_entity_poly.type
_entity_poly.pdbx_seq_one_letter_code
_entity_poly.pdbx_strand_id
1 'polypeptide(L)'
;FTERRAREFMALWEEGYPKYQDSTFDLHFYQCFGPSWSMLSLTTHLQKARERAQLLNSLPACSVTEWSLALPPWCLRGLGLLEQRQAWKDFAEAQLEAYDSGATHGWFFWTWKDSNHTTWSMRDCLQEGLLKLPSPAA
;
A
#
# COMPACT_ATOMS: atom_id res chain seq x y z
N PHE A 1 -8.05 -4.09 -9.37
CA PHE A 1 -8.74 -5.32 -8.91
C PHE A 1 -9.66 -4.92 -7.76
N THR A 2 -10.95 -5.29 -7.75
CA THR A 2 -11.81 -5.03 -6.58
C THR A 2 -11.79 -6.24 -5.66
N GLU A 3 -11.85 -6.04 -4.35
CA GLU A 3 -11.93 -7.13 -3.35
C GLU A 3 -13.06 -8.13 -3.66
N ARG A 4 -14.14 -7.65 -4.30
CA ARG A 4 -15.27 -8.49 -4.74
C ARG A 4 -14.84 -9.57 -5.74
N ARG A 5 -13.97 -9.23 -6.69
CA ARG A 5 -13.47 -10.18 -7.70
C ARG A 5 -12.31 -11.03 -7.19
N ALA A 6 -11.67 -10.65 -6.09
CA ALA A 6 -10.60 -11.45 -5.49
C ALA A 6 -11.12 -12.82 -5.06
N ARG A 7 -12.27 -12.89 -4.37
CA ARG A 7 -12.87 -14.17 -3.97
C ARG A 7 -13.24 -15.06 -5.15
N GLU A 8 -13.86 -14.48 -6.18
CA GLU A 8 -14.21 -15.22 -7.41
C GLU A 8 -12.96 -15.75 -8.10
N PHE A 9 -11.91 -14.94 -8.21
CA PHE A 9 -10.65 -15.35 -8.81
C PHE A 9 -9.97 -16.45 -7.99
N MET A 10 -10.01 -16.36 -6.65
CA MET A 10 -9.42 -17.37 -5.78
C MET A 10 -10.10 -18.73 -5.89
N ALA A 11 -11.43 -18.77 -6.03
CA ALA A 11 -12.13 -20.03 -6.31
C ALA A 11 -11.64 -20.68 -7.61
N LEU A 12 -11.48 -19.90 -8.68
CA LEU A 12 -10.94 -20.39 -9.96
C LEU A 12 -9.47 -20.81 -9.86
N TRP A 13 -8.69 -20.11 -9.03
CA TRP A 13 -7.28 -20.43 -8.79
C TRP A 13 -7.14 -21.78 -8.08
N GLU A 14 -7.97 -22.05 -7.07
CA GLU A 14 -7.96 -23.31 -6.33
C GLU A 14 -8.31 -24.51 -7.23
N GLU A 15 -9.27 -24.36 -8.15
CA GLU A 15 -9.59 -25.40 -9.15
C GLU A 15 -8.40 -25.73 -10.07
N GLY A 16 -7.53 -24.75 -10.34
CA GLY A 16 -6.34 -24.90 -11.18
C GLY A 16 -5.02 -25.08 -10.42
N TYR A 17 -5.04 -25.10 -9.09
CA TYR A 17 -3.88 -24.90 -8.20
C TYR A 17 -2.61 -25.70 -8.54
N PRO A 18 -2.68 -26.99 -8.94
CA PRO A 18 -1.48 -27.75 -9.29
C PRO A 18 -0.68 -27.16 -10.46
N LYS A 19 -1.29 -26.29 -11.28
CA LYS A 19 -0.66 -25.70 -12.49
C LYS A 19 0.08 -24.39 -12.23
N TYR A 20 -0.06 -23.80 -11.04
CA TYR A 20 0.37 -22.42 -10.77
C TYR A 20 1.36 -22.29 -9.61
N GLN A 21 2.12 -23.36 -9.31
CA GLN A 21 3.02 -23.39 -8.16
C GLN A 21 4.14 -22.33 -8.22
N ASP A 22 4.54 -21.91 -9.41
CA ASP A 22 5.57 -20.88 -9.65
C ASP A 22 4.98 -19.52 -10.05
N SER A 23 3.74 -19.24 -9.64
CA SER A 23 3.05 -17.99 -9.96
C SER A 23 2.73 -17.22 -8.68
N THR A 24 2.94 -15.90 -8.74
CA THR A 24 2.65 -14.98 -7.63
C THR A 24 1.73 -13.87 -8.10
N PHE A 25 0.88 -13.38 -7.20
CA PHE A 25 0.05 -12.21 -7.46
C PHE A 25 0.87 -10.93 -7.30
N ASP A 26 0.83 -10.12 -8.35
CA ASP A 26 1.31 -8.75 -8.31
C ASP A 26 0.16 -7.79 -7.92
N LEU A 27 0.34 -7.07 -6.82
CA LEU A 27 -0.64 -6.12 -6.29
C LEU A 27 -0.09 -4.70 -6.25
N HIS A 28 -0.88 -3.78 -6.80
CA HIS A 28 -0.60 -2.35 -6.80
C HIS A 28 -1.65 -1.63 -5.95
N PHE A 29 -1.20 -0.88 -4.95
CA PHE A 29 -2.07 -0.16 -4.02
C PHE A 29 -1.81 1.34 -4.05
N TYR A 30 -2.81 2.07 -4.53
CA TYR A 30 -2.83 3.52 -4.52
C TYR A 30 -4.17 4.02 -3.99
N GLN A 31 -4.13 5.11 -3.23
CA GLN A 31 -5.32 5.77 -2.70
C GLN A 31 -5.46 7.21 -3.22
N CYS A 32 -4.86 7.52 -4.37
CA CYS A 32 -4.81 8.87 -4.94
C CYS A 32 -5.43 8.97 -6.35
N PHE A 33 -5.93 7.87 -6.92
CA PHE A 33 -6.43 7.83 -8.30
C PHE A 33 -7.94 7.59 -8.37
N GLY A 34 -8.67 8.57 -8.90
CA GLY A 34 -10.10 8.46 -9.13
C GLY A 34 -10.95 9.10 -8.01
N PRO A 35 -12.22 9.42 -8.32
CA PRO A 35 -13.06 10.26 -7.48
C PRO A 35 -13.43 9.60 -6.14
N SER A 36 -13.49 8.26 -6.09
CA SER A 36 -13.83 7.53 -4.87
C SER A 36 -12.83 7.78 -3.74
N TRP A 37 -11.56 8.03 -4.05
CA TRP A 37 -10.55 8.32 -3.05
C TRP A 37 -10.57 9.79 -2.60
N SER A 38 -10.78 10.73 -3.54
CA SER A 38 -10.79 12.17 -3.24
C SER A 38 -11.88 12.61 -2.26
N MET A 39 -12.92 11.79 -2.06
CA MET A 39 -14.03 12.06 -1.15
C MET A 39 -13.82 11.51 0.27
N LEU A 40 -12.72 10.79 0.52
CA LEU A 40 -12.47 10.15 1.80
C LEU A 40 -11.68 11.05 2.76
N SER A 41 -11.97 10.90 4.05
CA SER A 41 -11.19 11.52 5.10
C SER A 41 -9.85 10.80 5.29
N LEU A 42 -8.88 11.48 5.90
CA LEU A 42 -7.58 10.88 6.24
C LEU A 42 -7.74 9.60 7.08
N THR A 43 -8.61 9.61 8.09
CA THR A 43 -8.89 8.44 8.93
C THR A 43 -9.35 7.24 8.10
N THR A 44 -10.21 7.46 7.11
CA THR A 44 -10.68 6.39 6.23
C THR A 44 -9.56 5.87 5.32
N HIS A 45 -8.65 6.72 4.86
CA HIS A 45 -7.47 6.28 4.12
C HIS A 45 -6.57 5.37 4.96
N LEU A 46 -6.29 5.76 6.21
CA LEU A 46 -5.49 4.96 7.15
C LEU A 46 -6.16 3.61 7.44
N GLN A 47 -7.48 3.60 7.68
CA GLN A 47 -8.24 2.37 7.90
C GLN A 47 -8.15 1.45 6.68
N LYS A 48 -8.37 1.98 5.47
CA LYS A 48 -8.30 1.20 4.23
C LYS A 48 -6.92 0.66 3.91
N ALA A 49 -5.85 1.34 4.34
CA ALA A 49 -4.50 0.83 4.24
C ALA A 49 -4.34 -0.44 5.10
N ARG A 50 -4.78 -0.41 6.36
CA ARG A 50 -4.71 -1.58 7.27
C ARG A 50 -5.57 -2.75 6.80
N GLU A 51 -6.76 -2.47 6.28
CA GLU A 51 -7.67 -3.50 5.76
C GLU A 51 -7.07 -4.33 4.62
N ARG A 52 -6.00 -3.85 3.95
CA ARG A 52 -5.27 -4.63 2.93
C ARG A 52 -4.71 -5.95 3.43
N ALA A 53 -4.40 -6.06 4.72
CA ALA A 53 -3.95 -7.30 5.32
C ALA A 53 -4.95 -8.45 5.08
N GLN A 54 -6.26 -8.18 5.09
CA GLN A 54 -7.29 -9.20 4.87
C GLN A 54 -7.22 -9.78 3.46
N LEU A 55 -7.03 -8.93 2.45
CA LEU A 55 -6.86 -9.37 1.07
C LEU A 55 -5.55 -10.14 0.92
N LEU A 56 -4.44 -9.59 1.40
CA LEU A 56 -3.11 -10.20 1.28
C LEU A 56 -3.06 -11.59 1.91
N ASN A 57 -3.60 -11.75 3.12
CA ASN A 57 -3.69 -13.04 3.82
C ASN A 57 -4.63 -14.06 3.14
N SER A 58 -5.49 -13.63 2.22
CA SER A 58 -6.37 -14.54 1.47
C SER A 58 -5.73 -15.09 0.20
N LEU A 59 -4.54 -14.60 -0.17
CA LEU A 59 -3.84 -15.00 -1.39
C LEU A 59 -2.71 -16.01 -1.06
N PRO A 60 -2.49 -17.03 -1.90
CA PRO A 60 -1.53 -18.10 -1.64
C PRO A 60 -0.08 -17.64 -1.75
N ALA A 61 0.22 -16.77 -2.72
CA ALA A 61 1.52 -16.17 -2.95
C ALA A 61 1.31 -14.79 -3.58
N CYS A 62 1.74 -13.73 -2.91
CA CYS A 62 1.64 -12.36 -3.41
C CYS A 62 2.81 -11.47 -3.00
N SER A 63 3.03 -10.44 -3.83
CA SER A 63 3.90 -9.30 -3.60
C SER A 63 3.11 -8.01 -3.77
N VAL A 64 3.42 -6.98 -2.97
CA VAL A 64 2.93 -5.62 -3.23
C VAL A 64 3.99 -4.87 -4.04
N THR A 65 3.93 -4.91 -5.37
CA THR A 65 5.04 -4.37 -6.19
C THR A 65 4.96 -2.87 -6.46
N GLU A 66 3.81 -2.26 -6.18
CA GLU A 66 3.63 -0.82 -6.34
C GLU A 66 2.77 -0.21 -5.23
N TRP A 67 3.32 0.79 -4.56
CA TRP A 67 2.63 1.66 -3.61
C TRP A 67 3.44 2.93 -3.38
N SER A 68 2.83 3.98 -2.82
CA SER A 68 3.52 5.23 -2.49
C SER A 68 2.90 5.90 -1.26
N LEU A 69 3.42 7.06 -0.85
CA LEU A 69 2.81 7.87 0.22
C LEU A 69 1.83 8.92 -0.31
N ALA A 70 1.48 8.88 -1.59
CA ALA A 70 0.61 9.87 -2.19
C ALA A 70 -0.83 9.75 -1.67
N LEU A 71 -1.33 10.86 -1.12
CA LEU A 71 -2.71 11.01 -0.66
C LEU A 71 -3.41 12.11 -1.48
N PRO A 72 -4.74 12.03 -1.67
CA PRO A 72 -5.49 13.11 -2.29
C PRO A 72 -5.32 14.41 -1.50
N PRO A 73 -5.06 15.57 -2.14
CA PRO A 73 -4.85 16.84 -1.43
C PRO A 73 -6.02 17.23 -0.52
N TRP A 74 -7.22 16.76 -0.83
CA TRP A 74 -8.43 17.10 -0.10
C TRP A 74 -8.45 16.55 1.33
N CYS A 75 -7.92 15.34 1.56
CA CYS A 75 -7.88 14.74 2.90
C CYS A 75 -6.86 15.41 3.83
N LEU A 76 -5.96 16.22 3.27
CA LEU A 76 -4.94 17.01 3.98
C LEU A 76 -5.34 18.49 4.11
N ARG A 77 -6.49 18.89 3.57
CA ARG A 77 -6.92 20.29 3.56
C ARG A 77 -7.13 20.80 4.98
N GLY A 78 -6.55 21.97 5.28
CA GLY A 78 -6.66 22.61 6.59
C GLY A 78 -5.63 22.15 7.60
N LEU A 79 -4.85 21.10 7.29
CA LEU A 79 -3.72 20.68 8.12
C LEU A 79 -2.51 21.58 7.88
N GLY A 80 -1.83 21.97 8.95
CA GLY A 80 -0.52 22.60 8.89
C GLY A 80 0.56 21.64 8.36
N LEU A 81 1.71 22.18 7.97
CA LEU A 81 2.79 21.38 7.36
C LEU A 81 3.25 20.20 8.25
N LEU A 82 3.32 20.41 9.57
CA LEU A 82 3.70 19.35 10.51
C LEU A 82 2.65 18.24 10.60
N GLU A 83 1.37 18.61 10.56
CA GLU A 83 0.25 17.66 10.59
C GLU A 83 0.17 16.85 9.29
N GLN A 84 0.42 17.49 8.14
CA GLN A 84 0.53 16.77 6.86
C GLN A 84 1.71 15.79 6.87
N ARG A 85 2.86 16.20 7.42
CA ARG A 85 4.02 15.33 7.58
C ARG A 85 3.70 14.11 8.45
N GLN A 86 2.95 14.31 9.54
CA GLN A 86 2.51 13.22 10.39
C GLN A 86 1.50 12.32 9.68
N ALA A 87 0.56 12.88 8.90
CA ALA A 87 -0.40 12.10 8.11
C ALA A 87 0.28 11.16 7.11
N TRP A 88 1.35 11.60 6.43
CA TRP A 88 2.11 10.71 5.54
C TRP A 88 2.85 9.60 6.29
N LYS A 89 3.38 9.88 7.48
CA LYS A 89 4.01 8.86 8.33
C LYS A 89 3.00 7.82 8.81
N ASP A 90 1.85 8.27 9.31
CA ASP A 90 0.77 7.37 9.75
C ASP A 90 0.28 6.50 8.59
N PHE A 91 0.21 7.07 7.38
CA PHE A 91 -0.16 6.33 6.18
C PHE A 91 0.91 5.34 5.73
N ALA A 92 2.19 5.68 5.87
CA ALA A 92 3.29 4.75 5.63
C ALA A 92 3.23 3.57 6.61
N GLU A 93 3.08 3.84 7.91
CA GLU A 93 3.00 2.83 8.97
C GLU A 93 1.79 1.90 8.75
N ALA A 94 0.61 2.46 8.47
CA ALA A 94 -0.59 1.68 8.20
C ALA A 94 -0.47 0.76 6.97
N GLN A 95 0.26 1.20 5.93
CA GLN A 95 0.55 0.37 4.76
C GLN A 95 1.54 -0.73 5.09
N LEU A 96 2.65 -0.40 5.75
CA LEU A 96 3.69 -1.37 6.13
C LEU A 96 3.15 -2.43 7.10
N GLU A 97 2.32 -2.06 8.08
CA GLU A 97 1.61 -3.00 8.96
C GLU A 97 0.83 -4.06 8.16
N ALA A 98 0.12 -3.64 7.11
CA ALA A 98 -0.64 -4.55 6.26
C ALA A 98 0.26 -5.40 5.36
N TYR A 99 1.33 -4.82 4.82
CA TYR A 99 2.20 -5.49 3.87
C TYR A 99 3.12 -6.50 4.56
N ASP A 100 3.74 -6.11 5.68
CA ASP A 100 4.62 -7.01 6.45
C ASP A 100 3.84 -8.18 7.07
N SER A 101 2.54 -7.99 7.37
CA SER A 101 1.71 -9.05 7.93
C SER A 101 1.12 -10.02 6.90
N GLY A 102 0.91 -9.60 5.65
CA GLY A 102 0.19 -10.40 4.65
C GLY A 102 0.91 -10.65 3.34
N ALA A 103 1.87 -9.82 2.92
CA ALA A 103 2.56 -10.01 1.65
C ALA A 103 3.65 -11.08 1.78
N THR A 104 3.43 -12.24 1.17
CA THR A 104 4.34 -13.39 1.27
C THR A 104 5.74 -13.16 0.71
N HIS A 105 5.88 -12.26 -0.27
CA HIS A 105 7.15 -11.98 -0.97
C HIS A 105 7.59 -10.51 -0.79
N GLY A 106 7.01 -9.82 0.21
CA GLY A 106 7.34 -8.44 0.55
C GLY A 106 6.68 -7.39 -0.33
N TRP A 107 7.24 -6.19 -0.28
CA TRP A 107 6.69 -4.99 -0.90
C TRP A 107 7.78 -4.16 -1.57
N PHE A 108 7.39 -3.36 -2.57
CA PHE A 108 8.28 -2.57 -3.41
C PHE A 108 7.68 -1.18 -3.59
N PHE A 109 8.37 -0.17 -3.07
CA PHE A 109 7.90 1.21 -3.12
C PHE A 109 8.05 1.77 -4.55
N TRP A 110 6.99 2.39 -5.05
CA TRP A 110 6.99 3.10 -6.31
C TRP A 110 7.18 4.60 -6.07
N THR A 111 8.36 5.17 -6.32
CA THR A 111 9.58 4.61 -6.95
C THR A 111 10.83 4.98 -6.14
N TRP A 112 12.01 4.48 -6.50
CA TRP A 112 13.26 4.82 -5.81
C TRP A 112 13.52 6.34 -5.77
N LYS A 113 13.32 7.03 -6.91
CA LYS A 113 13.52 8.48 -7.03
C LYS A 113 12.46 9.10 -7.95
N ASP A 114 11.94 10.24 -7.53
CA ASP A 114 11.14 11.15 -8.36
C ASP A 114 11.59 12.59 -8.08
N SER A 115 11.77 13.40 -9.13
CA SER A 115 12.32 14.76 -8.99
C SER A 115 11.29 15.81 -8.61
N ASN A 116 10.00 15.49 -8.70
CA ASN A 116 8.91 16.46 -8.60
C ASN A 116 8.04 16.24 -7.37
N HIS A 117 8.02 15.02 -6.81
CA HIS A 117 7.11 14.68 -5.72
C HIS A 117 7.74 13.77 -4.67
N THR A 118 7.96 14.31 -3.46
CA THR A 118 8.52 13.57 -2.31
C THR A 118 7.75 12.29 -2.03
N THR A 119 6.41 12.30 -2.05
CA THR A 119 5.58 11.13 -1.72
C THR A 119 5.67 9.97 -2.73
N TRP A 120 6.27 10.21 -3.89
CA TRP A 120 6.55 9.22 -4.94
C TRP A 120 8.03 8.85 -5.02
N SER A 121 8.88 9.44 -4.16
CA SER A 121 10.33 9.24 -4.11
C SER A 121 10.69 8.55 -2.79
N MET A 122 10.98 7.25 -2.83
CA MET A 122 11.38 6.48 -1.66
C MET A 122 12.61 7.10 -1.00
N ARG A 123 13.60 7.50 -1.80
CA ARG A 123 14.82 8.17 -1.33
C ARG A 123 14.47 9.41 -0.50
N ASP A 124 13.60 10.27 -1.00
CA ASP A 124 13.28 11.53 -0.32
C ASP A 124 12.38 11.27 0.89
N CYS A 125 11.43 10.33 0.80
CA CYS A 125 10.65 9.86 1.95
C CYS A 125 11.53 9.34 3.10
N LEU A 126 12.61 8.60 2.78
CA LEU A 126 13.57 8.12 3.77
C LEU A 126 14.41 9.26 4.36
N GLN A 127 14.94 10.15 3.51
CA GLN A 127 15.73 11.31 3.94
C GLN A 127 14.94 12.25 4.84
N GLU A 128 13.65 12.42 4.55
CA GLU A 128 12.72 13.21 5.36
C GLU A 128 12.14 12.43 6.55
N GLY A 129 12.40 11.12 6.68
CA GLY A 129 11.84 10.31 7.75
C GLY A 129 10.31 10.18 7.71
N LEU A 130 9.71 10.30 6.52
CA LEU A 130 8.31 9.98 6.25
C LEU A 130 8.10 8.46 6.18
N LEU A 131 9.12 7.76 5.66
CA LEU A 131 9.17 6.30 5.59
C LEU A 131 10.30 5.81 6.50
N LYS A 132 10.05 4.74 7.25
CA LYS A 132 11.08 4.01 8.01
C LYS A 132 11.11 2.58 7.52
N LEU A 133 12.30 2.08 7.20
CA LEU A 133 12.46 0.67 6.87
C LEU A 133 12.42 -0.15 8.16
N PRO A 134 11.81 -1.35 8.13
CA PRO A 134 11.97 -2.31 9.21
C PRO A 134 13.46 -2.53 9.48
N SER A 135 13.83 -2.62 10.76
CA SER A 135 15.19 -3.06 11.09
C SER A 135 15.34 -4.52 10.66
N PRO A 136 16.51 -4.93 10.11
CA PRO A 136 16.77 -6.34 9.90
C PRO A 136 16.50 -7.10 11.21
N ALA A 137 15.80 -8.24 11.12
CA ALA A 137 15.72 -9.13 12.26
C ALA A 137 17.16 -9.51 12.66
N ALA A 138 17.50 -9.28 13.93
CA ALA A 138 18.82 -9.58 14.48
C ALA A 138 19.08 -11.09 14.56
#